data_AF-A0A3E1Q984-F1
#
_entry.id   AF-A0A3E1Q984-F1
#
_cell.length_a   1.000
_cell.length_b   1.000
_cell.length_c   1.000
_cell.angle_alpha   90.00
_cell.angle_beta   90.00
_cell.angle_gamma   90.00
#
_symmetry.space_group_name_H-M   'P 1'
#
loop_
_entity.id
_entity.type
_entity.pdbx_description
1 polymer ?
#
loop_
_entity_poly.entity_id
_entity_poly.type
_entity_poly.pdbx_seq_one_letter_code
_entity_poly.pdbx_strand_id
1 'polypeptide(L)'
;MKNEFTDVMSQRTDKELIQIVTADRVKYQPAALEAASAEIENRNIDTSTFEMLREQAAILHKENEKLDKATAPTILRFVNYIIDVVVSYFFAMVVFLICSLVLPDPENPIVVLATIALVFGSFLAYYIIMEIKWQKTVGKFATKTKVVMMNGEKPREKDFVLRTLCRLIPFDQFSYLFMKNGFHDVLSKTKVVKETKD
;
A
#
# COMPACT_ATOMS: atom_id res chain seq x y z
N MET A 1 33.77 -26.26 -32.03
CA MET A 1 32.65 -26.94 -32.72
C MET A 1 31.55 -25.92 -32.91
N LYS A 2 31.07 -25.69 -34.13
CA LYS A 2 29.86 -24.87 -34.33
C LYS A 2 28.70 -25.58 -33.63
N ASN A 3 28.04 -24.87 -32.72
CA ASN A 3 26.82 -25.34 -32.10
C ASN A 3 25.70 -25.31 -33.16
N GLU A 4 24.78 -26.27 -33.15
CA GLU A 4 23.69 -26.39 -34.13
C GLU A 4 22.84 -25.09 -34.22
N PHE A 5 22.83 -24.31 -33.15
CA PHE A 5 22.09 -23.06 -33.05
C PHE A 5 22.87 -21.80 -33.49
N THR A 6 24.19 -21.89 -33.74
CA THR A 6 25.02 -20.71 -34.05
C THR A 6 24.57 -20.00 -35.33
N ASP A 7 24.29 -20.76 -36.40
CA ASP A 7 23.85 -20.18 -37.68
C ASP A 7 22.41 -19.62 -37.61
N VAL A 8 21.59 -20.14 -36.69
CA VAL A 8 20.23 -19.63 -36.44
C VAL A 8 20.28 -18.33 -35.62
N MET A 9 21.17 -18.25 -34.61
CA MET A 9 21.30 -17.06 -33.76
C MET A 9 21.96 -15.89 -34.49
N SER A 10 22.86 -16.15 -35.44
CA SER A 10 23.46 -15.09 -36.27
C SER A 10 22.44 -14.38 -37.18
N GLN A 11 21.34 -15.04 -37.55
CA GLN A 11 20.26 -14.44 -38.35
C GLN A 11 19.24 -13.66 -37.53
N ARG A 12 19.31 -13.73 -36.18
CA ARG A 12 18.40 -13.01 -35.29
C ARG A 12 18.81 -11.54 -35.13
N THR A 13 17.81 -10.70 -34.88
CA THR A 13 18.04 -9.30 -34.51
C THR A 13 18.57 -9.18 -33.08
N ASP A 14 19.24 -8.07 -32.79
CA ASP A 14 19.79 -7.80 -31.45
C ASP A 14 18.70 -7.83 -30.36
N LYS A 15 17.51 -7.32 -30.68
CA LYS A 15 16.35 -7.37 -29.79
C LYS A 15 15.88 -8.80 -29.52
N GLU A 16 15.84 -9.67 -30.54
CA GLU A 16 15.47 -11.07 -30.38
C GLU A 16 16.52 -11.82 -29.56
N LEU A 17 17.80 -11.59 -29.81
CA LEU A 17 18.90 -12.20 -29.05
C LEU A 17 18.80 -11.82 -27.57
N ILE A 18 18.61 -10.52 -27.26
CA ILE A 18 18.39 -10.03 -25.90
C ILE A 18 17.15 -10.70 -25.28
N GLN A 19 16.04 -10.79 -26.02
CA GLN A 19 14.80 -11.40 -25.53
C GLN A 19 14.98 -12.89 -25.20
N ILE A 20 15.73 -13.63 -26.04
CA ILE A 20 16.04 -15.06 -25.85
C ILE A 20 16.85 -15.27 -24.57
N VAL A 21 17.89 -14.47 -24.32
CA VAL A 21 18.75 -14.64 -23.13
C VAL A 21 18.12 -14.07 -21.85
N THR A 22 17.18 -13.13 -21.97
CA THR A 22 16.49 -12.51 -20.83
C THR A 22 15.11 -13.14 -20.55
N ALA A 23 14.07 -12.69 -21.24
CA ALA A 23 12.67 -13.02 -20.95
C ALA A 23 12.29 -14.46 -21.30
N ASP A 24 12.80 -14.96 -22.43
CA ASP A 24 12.41 -16.25 -22.98
C ASP A 24 13.39 -17.37 -22.65
N ARG A 25 14.35 -17.13 -21.74
CA ARG A 25 15.42 -18.08 -21.38
C ARG A 25 14.92 -19.50 -21.06
N VAL A 26 13.75 -19.61 -20.44
CA VAL A 26 13.12 -20.88 -20.04
C VAL A 26 12.56 -21.68 -21.24
N LYS A 27 12.30 -21.02 -22.37
CA LYS A 27 11.76 -21.64 -23.59
C LYS A 27 12.81 -22.29 -24.48
N TYR A 28 14.10 -22.05 -24.20
CA TYR A 28 15.22 -22.49 -25.04
C TYR A 28 16.13 -23.46 -24.28
N GLN A 29 16.75 -24.37 -25.02
CA GLN A 29 17.73 -25.32 -24.46
C GLN A 29 19.04 -24.59 -24.10
N PRO A 30 19.83 -25.09 -23.13
CA PRO A 30 21.09 -24.46 -22.72
C PRO A 30 22.04 -24.18 -23.88
N ALA A 31 22.15 -25.10 -24.85
CA ALA A 31 22.98 -24.92 -26.04
C ALA A 31 22.52 -23.76 -26.93
N ALA A 32 21.21 -23.49 -27.06
CA ALA A 32 20.71 -22.36 -27.83
C ALA A 32 20.96 -21.03 -27.12
N LEU A 33 20.90 -21.02 -25.78
CA LEU A 33 21.20 -19.85 -24.96
C LEU A 33 22.69 -19.49 -25.03
N GLU A 34 23.57 -20.49 -24.99
CA GLU A 34 25.02 -20.29 -25.12
C GLU A 34 25.39 -19.72 -26.50
N ALA A 35 24.76 -20.24 -27.57
CA ALA A 35 24.94 -19.70 -28.92
C ALA A 35 24.42 -18.25 -29.05
N ALA A 36 23.30 -17.92 -28.41
CA ALA A 36 22.76 -16.56 -28.39
C ALA A 36 23.66 -15.60 -27.59
N SER A 37 24.15 -16.03 -26.43
CA SER A 37 25.10 -15.24 -25.61
C SER A 37 26.43 -14.99 -26.32
N ALA A 38 26.98 -16.00 -27.01
CA ALA A 38 28.19 -15.85 -27.80
C ALA A 38 28.00 -14.85 -28.97
N GLU A 39 26.84 -14.88 -29.62
CA GLU A 39 26.51 -13.92 -30.68
C GLU A 39 26.33 -12.49 -30.14
N ILE A 40 25.75 -12.34 -28.95
CA ILE A 40 25.62 -11.05 -28.24
C ILE A 40 26.99 -10.46 -27.90
N GLU A 41 27.91 -11.29 -27.40
CA GLU A 41 29.29 -10.90 -27.10
C GLU A 41 30.04 -10.49 -28.37
N ASN A 42 29.89 -11.26 -29.45
CA ASN A 42 30.47 -10.96 -30.76
C ASN A 42 29.97 -9.62 -31.32
N ARG A 43 28.73 -9.23 -31.00
CA ARG A 43 28.11 -7.95 -31.39
C ARG A 43 28.34 -6.80 -30.41
N ASN A 44 29.05 -7.03 -29.29
CA ASN A 44 29.24 -6.06 -28.21
C ASN A 44 27.92 -5.43 -27.71
N ILE A 45 26.85 -6.24 -27.62
CA ILE A 45 25.54 -5.76 -27.16
C ILE A 45 25.56 -5.64 -25.63
N ASP A 46 25.26 -4.45 -25.11
CA ASP A 46 25.13 -4.24 -23.67
C ASP A 46 23.86 -4.92 -23.12
N THR A 47 24.05 -6.11 -22.57
CA THR A 47 23.01 -6.90 -21.90
C THR A 47 22.95 -6.63 -20.39
N SER A 48 23.98 -5.99 -19.82
CA SER A 48 24.09 -5.75 -18.39
C SER A 48 22.92 -4.92 -17.86
N THR A 49 22.48 -3.91 -18.62
CA THR A 49 21.33 -3.06 -18.27
C THR A 49 20.04 -3.87 -18.14
N PHE A 50 19.77 -4.80 -19.06
CA PHE A 50 18.56 -5.63 -19.02
C PHE A 50 18.62 -6.69 -17.92
N GLU A 51 19.79 -7.27 -17.67
CA GLU A 51 19.99 -8.23 -16.58
C GLU A 51 19.79 -7.56 -15.22
N MET A 52 20.35 -6.37 -15.02
CA MET A 52 20.14 -5.57 -13.81
C MET A 52 18.66 -5.22 -13.60
N LEU A 53 17.95 -4.78 -14.65
CA LEU A 53 16.52 -4.48 -14.57
C LEU A 53 15.68 -5.71 -14.22
N ARG A 54 16.01 -6.88 -14.78
CA ARG A 54 15.33 -8.14 -14.46
C ARG A 54 15.58 -8.55 -13.01
N GLU A 55 16.81 -8.44 -12.54
CA GLU A 55 17.17 -8.75 -11.16
C GLU A 55 16.45 -7.83 -10.18
N GLN A 56 16.44 -6.51 -10.44
CA GLN A 56 15.66 -5.54 -9.68
C GLN A 56 14.17 -5.87 -9.69
N ALA A 57 13.60 -6.22 -10.83
CA ALA A 57 12.18 -6.61 -10.93
C ALA A 57 11.88 -7.89 -10.15
N ALA A 58 12.80 -8.88 -10.15
CA ALA A 58 12.65 -10.11 -9.38
C ALA A 58 12.74 -9.87 -7.87
N ILE A 59 13.66 -8.99 -7.43
CA ILE A 59 13.76 -8.55 -6.03
C ILE A 59 12.47 -7.86 -5.61
N LEU A 60 12.01 -6.89 -6.40
CA LEU A 60 10.78 -6.14 -6.15
C LEU A 60 9.55 -7.08 -6.07
N HIS A 61 9.45 -8.06 -6.98
CA HIS A 61 8.36 -9.03 -6.96
C HIS A 61 8.39 -9.89 -5.69
N LYS A 62 9.58 -10.33 -5.25
CA LYS A 62 9.75 -11.12 -4.02
C LYS A 62 9.41 -10.31 -2.77
N GLU A 63 9.79 -9.02 -2.74
CA GLU A 63 9.42 -8.11 -1.65
C GLU A 63 7.91 -7.87 -1.60
N ASN A 64 7.27 -7.63 -2.74
CA ASN A 64 5.82 -7.47 -2.84
C ASN A 64 5.08 -8.74 -2.40
N GLU A 65 5.54 -9.93 -2.78
CA GLU A 65 4.93 -11.19 -2.36
C GLU A 65 5.02 -11.40 -0.83
N LYS A 66 6.17 -11.06 -0.23
CA LYS A 66 6.32 -11.07 1.24
C LYS A 66 5.36 -10.09 1.90
N LEU A 67 5.21 -8.89 1.33
CA LEU A 67 4.30 -7.86 1.83
C LEU A 67 2.83 -8.31 1.72
N ASP A 68 2.47 -8.96 0.62
CA ASP A 68 1.15 -9.53 0.39
C ASP A 68 0.81 -10.61 1.42
N LYS A 69 1.77 -11.47 1.77
CA LYS A 69 1.60 -12.47 2.84
C LYS A 69 1.49 -11.84 4.23
N ALA A 70 2.20 -10.73 4.50
CA ALA A 70 2.13 -10.00 5.76
C ALA A 70 0.89 -9.10 5.91
N THR A 71 0.10 -8.99 4.84
CA THR A 71 -1.07 -8.11 4.78
C THR A 71 -2.14 -8.58 5.77
N ALA A 72 -2.64 -7.64 6.57
CA ALA A 72 -3.68 -7.95 7.55
C ALA A 72 -4.96 -8.44 6.85
N PRO A 73 -5.60 -9.51 7.35
CA PRO A 73 -6.84 -10.02 6.78
C PRO A 73 -7.95 -8.98 6.89
N THR A 74 -8.87 -8.99 5.92
CA THR A 74 -9.98 -8.03 5.81
C THR A 74 -10.79 -7.92 7.11
N ILE A 75 -11.03 -9.05 7.80
CA ILE A 75 -11.73 -9.10 9.08
C ILE A 75 -11.02 -8.25 10.15
N LEU A 76 -9.68 -8.29 10.21
CA LEU A 76 -8.92 -7.50 11.19
C LEU A 76 -9.00 -6.00 10.88
N ARG A 77 -9.05 -5.63 9.60
CA ARG A 77 -9.27 -4.24 9.16
C ARG A 77 -10.67 -3.76 9.52
N PHE A 78 -11.68 -4.61 9.39
CA PHE A 78 -13.05 -4.31 9.80
C PHE A 78 -13.16 -4.15 11.33
N VAL A 79 -12.50 -5.02 12.11
CA VAL A 79 -12.42 -4.88 13.58
C VAL A 79 -11.73 -3.58 13.97
N ASN A 80 -10.64 -3.19 13.30
CA ASN A 80 -10.01 -1.87 13.52
C ASN A 80 -10.99 -0.73 13.33
N TYR A 81 -11.74 -0.78 12.23
CA TYR A 81 -12.74 0.22 11.91
C TYR A 81 -13.82 0.31 13.00
N ILE A 82 -14.36 -0.82 13.46
CA ILE A 82 -15.35 -0.85 14.55
C ILE A 82 -14.78 -0.23 15.83
N ILE A 83 -13.57 -0.62 16.23
CA ILE A 83 -12.94 -0.08 17.45
C ILE A 83 -12.74 1.43 17.30
N ASP A 84 -12.24 1.89 16.17
CA ASP A 84 -12.02 3.31 15.92
C ASP A 84 -13.34 4.10 15.92
N VAL A 85 -14.43 3.55 15.37
CA VAL A 85 -15.77 4.15 15.44
C VAL A 85 -16.26 4.26 16.87
N VAL A 86 -16.19 3.18 17.66
CA VAL A 86 -16.62 3.18 19.06
C VAL A 86 -15.85 4.21 19.87
N VAL A 87 -14.52 4.27 19.70
CA VAL A 87 -13.67 5.24 20.42
C VAL A 87 -13.97 6.67 19.97
N SER A 88 -14.14 6.90 18.66
CA SER A 88 -14.49 8.22 18.14
C SER A 88 -15.85 8.71 18.63
N TYR A 89 -16.83 7.80 18.74
CA TYR A 89 -18.15 8.10 19.28
C TYR A 89 -18.08 8.43 20.78
N PHE A 90 -17.30 7.68 21.55
CA PHE A 90 -17.06 7.99 22.96
C PHE A 90 -16.44 9.39 23.13
N PHE A 91 -15.45 9.74 22.30
CA PHE A 91 -14.83 11.07 22.34
C PHE A 91 -15.83 12.18 21.96
N ALA A 92 -16.62 11.96 20.91
CA ALA A 92 -17.69 12.87 20.49
C ALA A 92 -18.73 13.10 21.62
N MET A 93 -19.11 12.04 22.33
CA MET A 93 -20.03 12.13 23.47
C MET A 93 -19.44 12.97 24.61
N VAL A 94 -18.15 12.80 24.93
CA VAL A 94 -17.46 13.61 25.95
C VAL A 94 -17.41 15.08 25.54
N VAL A 95 -17.07 15.38 24.29
CA VAL A 95 -17.04 16.76 23.76
C VAL A 95 -18.43 17.38 23.80
N PHE A 96 -19.47 16.64 23.41
CA PHE A 96 -20.85 17.08 23.49
C PHE A 96 -21.26 17.42 24.93
N LEU A 97 -20.93 16.54 25.89
CA LEU A 97 -21.24 16.75 27.30
C LEU A 97 -20.53 17.99 27.87
N ILE A 98 -19.26 18.20 27.52
CA ILE A 98 -18.52 19.41 27.90
C ILE A 98 -19.18 20.66 27.29
N CYS A 99 -19.53 20.62 26.00
CA CYS A 99 -20.21 21.74 25.34
C CYS A 99 -21.55 22.05 26.00
N SER A 100 -22.34 21.03 26.35
CA SER A 100 -23.63 21.23 27.04
C SER A 100 -23.50 21.83 28.44
N LEU A 101 -22.35 21.66 29.09
CA LEU A 101 -22.10 22.21 30.43
C LEU A 101 -21.53 23.64 30.37
N VAL A 102 -20.69 23.92 29.37
CA VAL A 102 -19.93 25.18 29.27
C VAL A 102 -20.68 26.24 28.46
N LEU A 103 -21.42 25.83 27.42
CA LEU A 103 -22.10 26.77 26.54
C LEU A 103 -23.45 27.19 27.14
N PRO A 104 -23.70 28.48 27.33
CA PRO A 104 -25.00 28.98 27.75
C PRO A 104 -26.02 28.82 26.62
N ASP A 105 -27.28 28.63 26.98
CA ASP A 105 -28.43 28.52 26.07
C ASP A 105 -28.26 27.46 24.96
N PRO A 106 -28.29 26.15 25.30
CA PRO A 106 -28.09 25.06 24.34
C PRO A 106 -29.20 24.98 23.29
N GLU A 107 -30.33 25.66 23.48
CA GLU A 107 -31.42 25.76 22.52
C GLU A 107 -31.18 26.84 21.45
N ASN A 108 -30.20 27.73 21.66
CA ASN A 108 -29.88 28.76 20.69
C ASN A 108 -29.33 28.12 19.39
N PRO A 109 -29.89 28.44 18.21
CA PRO A 109 -29.50 27.78 16.95
C PRO A 109 -28.02 27.99 16.58
N ILE A 110 -27.41 29.11 17.00
CA ILE A 110 -25.98 29.38 16.79
C ILE A 110 -25.13 28.46 17.68
N VAL A 111 -25.54 28.27 18.93
CA VAL A 111 -24.87 27.39 19.90
C VAL A 111 -25.00 25.92 19.47
N VAL A 112 -26.17 25.52 18.98
CA VAL A 112 -26.39 24.19 18.39
C VAL A 112 -25.47 23.96 17.20
N LEU A 113 -25.39 24.92 16.26
CA LEU A 113 -24.52 24.82 15.09
C LEU A 113 -23.03 24.73 15.49
N ALA A 114 -22.59 25.56 16.44
CA ALA A 114 -21.23 25.53 16.98
C ALA A 114 -20.92 24.19 17.65
N THR A 115 -21.86 23.63 18.41
CA THR A 115 -21.72 22.32 19.07
C THR A 115 -21.58 21.20 18.04
N ILE A 116 -22.40 21.20 17.00
CA ILE A 116 -22.31 20.22 15.89
C ILE A 116 -20.95 20.33 15.19
N ALA A 117 -20.50 21.55 14.89
CA ALA A 117 -19.20 21.79 14.26
C ALA A 117 -18.04 21.34 15.15
N LEU A 118 -18.10 21.56 16.46
CA LEU A 118 -17.09 21.10 17.42
C LEU A 118 -17.07 19.58 17.55
N VAL A 119 -18.24 18.94 17.60
CA VAL A 119 -18.34 17.47 17.65
C VAL A 119 -17.76 16.86 16.37
N PHE A 120 -18.12 17.38 15.19
CA PHE A 120 -17.57 16.91 13.92
C PHE A 120 -16.06 17.20 13.79
N GLY A 121 -15.62 18.38 14.22
CA GLY A 121 -14.21 18.74 14.28
C GLY A 121 -13.41 17.85 15.22
N SER A 122 -14.01 17.43 16.34
CA SER A 122 -13.38 16.54 17.32
C SER A 122 -13.11 15.14 16.74
N PHE A 123 -14.00 14.63 15.89
CA PHE A 123 -13.80 13.39 15.16
C PHE A 123 -12.56 13.49 14.25
N LEU A 124 -12.50 14.53 13.41
CA LEU A 124 -11.35 14.77 12.54
C LEU A 124 -10.05 14.96 13.34
N ALA A 125 -10.11 15.76 14.41
CA ALA A 125 -8.96 16.02 15.27
C ALA A 125 -8.44 14.73 15.92
N TYR A 126 -9.32 13.84 16.37
CA TYR A 126 -8.93 12.55 16.95
C TYR A 126 -8.08 11.73 15.97
N TYR A 127 -8.55 11.54 14.72
CA TYR A 127 -7.80 10.77 13.72
C TYR A 127 -6.49 11.46 13.34
N ILE A 128 -6.51 12.77 13.13
CA ILE A 128 -5.31 13.53 12.74
C ILE A 128 -4.25 13.47 13.84
N ILE A 129 -4.62 13.73 15.10
CA ILE A 129 -3.68 13.73 16.23
C ILE A 129 -3.12 12.32 16.45
N MET A 130 -3.97 11.29 16.41
CA MET A 130 -3.55 9.90 16.57
C MET A 130 -2.58 9.47 15.47
N GLU A 131 -2.91 9.78 14.21
CA GLU A 131 -2.06 9.38 13.08
C GLU A 131 -0.77 10.19 12.99
N ILE A 132 -0.75 11.48 13.37
CA ILE A 132 0.49 12.27 13.43
C ILE A 132 1.40 11.80 14.57
N LYS A 133 0.88 11.64 15.78
CA LYS A 133 1.71 11.34 16.96
C LYS A 133 2.16 9.88 17.02
N TRP A 134 1.30 8.94 16.63
CA TRP A 134 1.53 7.51 16.84
C TRP A 134 1.54 6.69 15.55
N GLN A 135 1.23 7.30 14.39
CA GLN A 135 1.10 6.60 13.10
C GLN A 135 0.07 5.46 13.13
N LYS A 136 -0.74 5.41 14.18
CA LYS A 136 -1.69 4.35 14.51
C LYS A 136 -2.88 4.96 15.22
N THR A 137 -4.05 4.41 14.91
CA THR A 137 -5.31 4.68 15.61
C THR A 137 -5.50 3.65 16.72
N VAL A 138 -6.44 3.88 17.64
CA VAL A 138 -6.66 2.98 18.80
C VAL A 138 -7.02 1.56 18.36
N GLY A 139 -7.82 1.41 17.30
CA GLY A 139 -8.11 0.11 16.70
C GLY A 139 -6.84 -0.61 16.24
N LYS A 140 -5.92 0.11 15.58
CA LYS A 140 -4.64 -0.44 15.13
C LYS A 140 -3.71 -0.84 16.29
N PHE A 141 -3.76 -0.10 17.40
CA PHE A 141 -3.08 -0.52 18.64
C PHE A 141 -3.66 -1.82 19.19
N ALA A 142 -5.00 -1.94 19.24
CA ALA A 142 -5.68 -3.11 19.75
C ALA A 142 -5.39 -4.38 18.91
N THR A 143 -5.36 -4.25 17.58
CA THR A 143 -5.11 -5.39 16.68
C THR A 143 -3.65 -5.62 16.31
N LYS A 144 -2.73 -4.78 16.82
CA LYS A 144 -1.29 -4.81 16.49
C LYS A 144 -1.06 -4.78 14.97
N THR A 145 -1.71 -3.83 14.32
CA THR A 145 -1.56 -3.59 12.89
C THR A 145 -0.86 -2.26 12.64
N LYS A 146 -0.08 -2.18 11.56
CA LYS A 146 0.58 -0.95 11.14
C LYS A 146 0.25 -0.64 9.68
N VAL A 147 0.23 0.65 9.36
CA VAL A 147 0.09 1.13 7.98
C VAL A 147 1.49 1.28 7.39
N VAL A 148 1.68 0.71 6.21
CA VAL A 148 2.90 0.85 5.39
C VAL A 148 2.48 1.30 3.99
N MET A 149 3.38 1.94 3.27
CA MET A 149 3.18 2.23 1.85
C MET A 149 3.11 0.94 1.03
N MET A 150 2.61 0.99 -0.21
CA MET A 150 2.62 -0.15 -1.14
C MET A 150 4.03 -0.73 -1.39
N ASN A 151 5.07 0.10 -1.27
CA ASN A 151 6.48 -0.32 -1.36
C ASN A 151 7.06 -0.81 -0.01
N GLY A 152 6.26 -0.90 1.05
CA GLY A 152 6.69 -1.33 2.38
C GLY A 152 7.35 -0.23 3.23
N GLU A 153 7.53 0.99 2.71
CA GLU A 153 8.11 2.10 3.45
C GLU A 153 7.16 2.65 4.52
N LYS A 154 7.73 3.40 5.48
CA LYS A 154 6.93 4.14 6.47
C LYS A 154 6.17 5.29 5.79
N PRO A 155 4.86 5.43 6.00
CA PRO A 155 4.09 6.53 5.45
C PRO A 155 4.59 7.88 6.01
N ARG A 156 4.55 8.92 5.19
CA ARG A 156 4.86 10.29 5.62
C ARG A 156 3.62 10.95 6.21
N GLU A 157 3.80 12.04 6.96
CA GLU A 157 2.71 12.80 7.57
C GLU A 157 1.61 13.20 6.57
N LYS A 158 1.99 13.55 5.34
CA LYS A 158 1.07 13.91 4.24
C LYS A 158 0.16 12.75 3.82
N ASP A 159 0.66 11.52 3.88
CA ASP A 159 -0.10 10.33 3.47
C ASP A 159 -1.19 10.01 4.49
N PHE A 160 -0.97 10.30 5.78
CA PHE A 160 -1.97 10.18 6.84
C PHE A 160 -3.10 11.21 6.70
N VAL A 161 -2.78 12.45 6.32
CA VAL A 161 -3.79 13.49 6.06
C VAL A 161 -4.66 13.08 4.87
N LEU A 162 -4.05 12.65 3.75
CA LEU A 162 -4.78 12.17 2.58
C LEU A 162 -5.67 10.97 2.95
N ARG A 163 -5.14 10.03 3.73
CA ARG A 163 -5.88 8.85 4.21
C ARG A 163 -7.08 9.25 5.08
N THR A 164 -6.92 10.23 5.97
CA THR A 164 -8.02 10.74 6.81
C THR A 164 -9.08 11.45 5.97
N LEU A 165 -8.69 12.22 4.95
CA LEU A 165 -9.62 12.82 4.00
C LEU A 165 -10.38 11.76 3.18
N CYS A 166 -9.70 10.70 2.74
CA CYS A 166 -10.34 9.59 2.02
C CYS A 166 -11.32 8.79 2.89
N ARG A 167 -11.14 8.75 4.21
CA ARG A 167 -12.12 8.13 5.14
C ARG A 167 -13.42 8.92 5.27
N LEU A 168 -13.43 10.20 4.87
CA LEU A 168 -14.65 11.00 4.81
C LEU A 168 -15.59 10.57 3.67
N ILE A 169 -15.12 9.69 2.77
CA ILE A 169 -15.92 9.16 1.67
C ILE A 169 -16.92 8.13 2.25
N PRO A 170 -18.24 8.39 2.20
CA PRO A 170 -19.25 7.61 2.93
C PRO A 170 -19.42 6.15 2.47
N PHE A 171 -18.82 5.75 1.33
CA PHE A 171 -18.89 4.39 0.79
C PHE A 171 -17.58 3.60 0.92
N ASP A 172 -16.54 4.20 1.49
CA ASP A 172 -15.23 3.57 1.63
C ASP A 172 -15.25 2.38 2.61
N GLN A 173 -16.11 2.43 3.62
CA GLN A 173 -16.21 1.38 4.64
C GLN A 173 -16.89 0.11 4.10
N PHE A 174 -17.87 0.27 3.21
CA PHE A 174 -18.52 -0.85 2.51
C PHE A 174 -17.59 -1.51 1.48
N SER A 175 -16.57 -0.78 1.00
CA SER A 175 -15.62 -1.34 0.03
C SER A 175 -14.85 -2.55 0.58
N TYR A 176 -14.66 -2.63 1.90
CA TYR A 176 -14.05 -3.81 2.53
C TYR A 176 -14.90 -5.09 2.43
N LEU A 177 -16.21 -4.98 2.20
CA LEU A 177 -17.07 -6.15 1.98
C LEU A 177 -16.95 -6.70 0.54
N PHE A 178 -16.51 -5.87 -0.41
CA PHE A 178 -16.43 -6.21 -1.83
C PHE A 178 -15.00 -6.28 -2.39
N MET A 179 -14.01 -5.70 -1.71
CA MET A 179 -12.62 -5.61 -2.16
C MET A 179 -11.60 -5.92 -1.06
N LYS A 180 -10.45 -6.48 -1.45
CA LYS A 180 -9.32 -6.77 -0.54
C LYS A 180 -8.70 -5.50 0.07
N ASN A 181 -8.74 -4.38 -0.66
CA ASN A 181 -8.24 -3.06 -0.21
C ASN A 181 -9.39 -2.05 -0.24
N GLY A 182 -9.47 -1.20 0.79
CA GLY A 182 -10.48 -0.13 0.83
C GLY A 182 -10.18 0.96 -0.20
N PHE A 183 -11.19 1.76 -0.58
CA PHE A 183 -10.96 2.91 -1.48
C PHE A 183 -9.89 3.85 -0.93
N HIS A 184 -9.86 4.10 0.39
CA HIS A 184 -8.82 4.92 0.99
C HIS A 184 -7.43 4.28 0.94
N ASP A 185 -7.33 2.95 1.03
CA ASP A 185 -6.05 2.24 0.92
C ASP A 185 -5.50 2.36 -0.51
N VAL A 186 -6.37 2.26 -1.52
CA VAL A 186 -6.02 2.46 -2.93
C VAL A 186 -5.64 3.92 -3.23
N LEU A 187 -6.44 4.87 -2.76
CA LEU A 187 -6.22 6.30 -3.01
C LEU A 187 -4.99 6.84 -2.29
N SER A 188 -4.70 6.35 -1.09
CA SER A 188 -3.49 6.72 -0.34
C SER A 188 -2.27 5.87 -0.70
N LYS A 189 -2.39 4.87 -1.58
CA LYS A 189 -1.34 3.89 -1.90
C LYS A 189 -0.73 3.25 -0.65
N THR A 190 -1.55 3.01 0.37
CA THR A 190 -1.14 2.40 1.63
C THR A 190 -1.75 1.03 1.83
N LYS A 191 -1.11 0.22 2.67
CA LYS A 191 -1.53 -1.13 3.02
C LYS A 191 -1.41 -1.34 4.53
N VAL A 192 -2.37 -2.06 5.10
CA VAL A 192 -2.31 -2.49 6.50
C VAL A 192 -1.66 -3.87 6.58
N VAL A 193 -0.58 -3.98 7.34
CA VAL A 193 0.15 -5.22 7.62
C VAL A 193 0.07 -5.56 9.10
N LYS A 194 0.09 -6.85 9.42
CA LYS A 194 0.14 -7.31 10.82
C LYS A 194 1.57 -7.12 11.34
N GLU A 195 1.71 -6.64 12.57
CA GLU A 195 3.01 -6.67 13.22
C GLU A 195 3.30 -8.11 13.64
N THR A 196 4.16 -8.79 12.87
CA THR A 196 4.89 -9.94 13.40
C THR A 196 5.78 -9.43 14.53
N LYS A 197 5.62 -9.98 15.73
CA LYS A 197 6.66 -9.88 16.75
C LYS A 197 7.89 -10.54 16.16
N ASP A 198 8.93 -9.76 15.92
CA ASP A 198 10.29 -10.29 15.97
C ASP A 198 10.59 -10.72 17.40
#